data_AF-A0A9N7B0L3-F1
#
_entry.id   AF-A0A9N7B0L3-F1
#
_cell.length_a   1.000
_cell.length_b   1.000
_cell.length_c   1.000
_cell.angle_alpha   90.00
_cell.angle_beta   90.00
_cell.angle_gamma   90.00
#
_symmetry.space_group_name_H-M   'P 1'
#
loop_
_entity.id
_entity.type
_entity.pdbx_description
1 polymer ?
#
loop_
_entity_poly.entity_id
_entity_poly.type
_entity_poly.pdbx_seq_one_letter_code
_entity_poly.pdbx_strand_id
1 'polypeptide(L)'
;MKKLLTIFGSISLISMTSITSIACKNINSSKKEEQSSKEKEKNKQDDKRKDNDEQADEPKKDPEKPKRTKEQNFELIKKYGAEVFSLLESLKDKFEELYKKPENSELLKLATDTGQLYQKLNGITKIDDFEKNLNLNMKKASSKSFDEFANELFNQWDKTVTEYEKQKDNILKILKQ
;
A
#
# COMPACT_ATOMS: atom_id res chain seq x y z
N MET A 1 -6.09 14.89 23.44
CA MET A 1 -4.97 14.95 22.46
C MET A 1 -3.92 13.83 22.57
N LYS A 2 -3.65 13.16 23.71
CA LYS A 2 -2.49 12.24 23.82
C LYS A 2 -2.64 10.84 23.19
N LYS A 3 -3.82 10.20 23.21
CA LYS A 3 -3.98 8.79 22.79
C LYS A 3 -3.84 8.55 21.27
N LEU A 4 -4.23 9.50 20.42
CA LEU A 4 -4.01 9.37 18.97
C LEU A 4 -2.51 9.40 18.63
N LEU A 5 -1.75 10.36 19.16
CA LEU A 5 -0.31 10.48 18.87
C LEU A 5 0.48 9.19 19.15
N THR A 6 0.05 8.36 20.11
CA THR A 6 0.71 7.07 20.39
C THR A 6 0.46 6.01 19.31
N ILE A 7 -0.68 6.04 18.62
CA ILE A 7 -0.99 5.15 17.49
C ILE A 7 -0.33 5.66 16.21
N PHE A 8 -0.25 6.99 16.04
CA PHE A 8 0.34 7.63 14.87
C PHE A 8 1.87 7.80 14.92
N GLY A 9 2.50 7.65 16.10
CA GLY A 9 3.91 7.97 16.32
C GLY A 9 4.92 6.86 16.02
N SER A 10 4.47 5.65 15.66
CA SER A 10 5.35 4.46 15.53
C SER A 10 5.63 4.03 14.09
N ILE A 11 5.06 4.68 13.07
CA ILE A 11 5.31 4.37 11.65
C ILE A 11 6.44 5.24 11.09
N SER A 12 7.64 5.03 11.62
CA SER A 12 8.88 5.38 10.90
C SER A 12 9.18 4.25 9.91
N LEU A 13 9.09 4.55 8.61
CA LEU A 13 9.51 3.68 7.50
C LEU A 13 9.00 2.23 7.53
N ILE A 14 7.69 2.04 7.31
CA ILE A 14 7.22 0.78 6.71
C ILE A 14 7.41 0.90 5.19
N SER A 15 8.50 0.31 4.68
CA SER A 15 8.61 -0.01 3.26
C SER A 15 7.51 -1.00 2.91
N MET A 16 6.41 -0.53 2.33
CA MET A 16 5.28 -1.41 1.99
C MET A 16 5.73 -2.44 0.95
N THR A 17 5.85 -3.70 1.36
CA THR A 17 6.05 -4.82 0.46
C THR A 17 4.88 -4.90 -0.53
N SER A 18 5.20 -5.11 -1.80
CA SER A 18 4.21 -5.20 -2.87
C SER A 18 3.15 -6.26 -2.56
N ILE A 19 1.88 -5.87 -2.63
CA ILE A 19 0.76 -6.80 -2.42
C ILE A 19 0.70 -7.74 -3.62
N THR A 20 1.23 -8.96 -3.46
CA THR A 20 1.01 -10.04 -4.42
C THR A 20 -0.45 -10.48 -4.29
N SER A 21 -1.26 -10.19 -5.31
CA SER A 21 -2.67 -10.56 -5.33
C SER A 21 -2.84 -12.09 -5.34
N ILE A 22 -3.22 -12.67 -4.20
CA ILE A 22 -3.54 -14.09 -4.10
C ILE A 22 -4.85 -14.35 -4.86
N ALA A 23 -4.75 -14.97 -6.03
CA ALA A 23 -5.92 -15.45 -6.75
C ALA A 23 -6.56 -16.62 -5.97
N CYS A 24 -7.75 -16.39 -5.41
CA CYS A 24 -8.51 -17.42 -4.70
C CYS A 24 -8.97 -18.54 -5.65
N LYS A 25 -8.16 -19.59 -5.80
CA LYS A 25 -8.55 -20.80 -6.54
C LYS A 25 -9.51 -21.64 -5.69
N ASN A 26 -10.79 -21.41 -5.89
CA ASN A 26 -11.87 -22.16 -5.26
C ASN A 26 -11.90 -23.60 -5.82
N ILE A 27 -11.65 -24.62 -4.98
CA ILE A 27 -11.85 -26.04 -5.34
C ILE A 27 -12.52 -26.76 -4.16
N ASN A 28 -13.83 -26.95 -4.26
CA ASN A 28 -14.54 -27.89 -3.40
C ASN A 28 -14.26 -29.33 -3.85
N SER A 29 -13.69 -30.11 -2.92
CA SER A 29 -13.95 -31.54 -2.66
C SER A 29 -14.45 -32.46 -3.80
N SER A 30 -13.72 -33.56 -4.07
CA SER A 30 -14.19 -34.93 -3.75
C SER A 30 -13.13 -36.02 -4.00
N LYS A 31 -13.28 -37.14 -3.27
CA LYS A 31 -12.37 -38.30 -3.22
C LYS A 31 -12.49 -39.22 -4.46
N LYS A 32 -11.41 -39.94 -4.81
CA LYS A 32 -11.45 -41.42 -4.94
C LYS A 32 -10.05 -42.08 -4.90
N GLU A 33 -10.04 -43.38 -4.60
CA GLU A 33 -8.88 -44.22 -4.25
C GLU A 33 -8.47 -45.19 -5.39
N GLU A 34 -7.47 -46.04 -5.08
CA GLU A 34 -7.03 -47.29 -5.75
C GLU A 34 -6.28 -47.14 -7.11
N GLN A 35 -5.11 -47.73 -7.42
CA GLN A 35 -4.29 -48.90 -6.96
C GLN A 35 -4.29 -50.08 -7.96
N SER A 36 -3.08 -50.56 -8.32
CA SER A 36 -2.79 -51.83 -9.05
C SER A 36 -3.11 -51.85 -10.58
N SER A 37 -2.41 -52.55 -11.48
CA SER A 37 -1.19 -53.41 -11.41
C SER A 37 -0.65 -53.76 -12.81
N LYS A 38 0.69 -54.00 -12.93
CA LYS A 38 1.39 -54.89 -13.91
C LYS A 38 1.20 -54.58 -15.42
N GLU A 39 2.10 -54.88 -16.37
CA GLU A 39 3.49 -55.38 -16.50
C GLU A 39 3.99 -54.76 -17.86
N LYS A 40 5.27 -54.71 -18.30
CA LYS A 40 6.49 -55.48 -18.00
C LYS A 40 7.78 -54.73 -18.44
N GLU A 41 8.89 -55.47 -18.47
CA GLU A 41 10.22 -55.28 -19.09
C GLU A 41 10.35 -54.37 -20.35
N LYS A 42 11.50 -53.72 -20.66
CA LYS A 42 12.91 -54.09 -20.36
C LYS A 42 13.90 -52.90 -20.44
N ASN A 43 14.87 -52.87 -19.52
CA ASN A 43 16.19 -52.18 -19.52
C ASN A 43 16.50 -51.03 -20.52
N LYS A 44 16.79 -49.84 -19.98
CA LYS A 44 18.14 -49.22 -20.00
C LYS A 44 18.29 -48.16 -18.91
N GLN A 45 19.53 -47.93 -18.48
CA GLN A 45 19.91 -47.15 -17.29
C GLN A 45 20.35 -45.71 -17.67
N ASP A 46 20.59 -44.90 -16.64
CA ASP A 46 21.34 -43.64 -16.60
C ASP A 46 20.61 -42.30 -16.87
N ASP A 47 20.04 -41.81 -15.77
CA ASP A 47 20.28 -40.49 -15.13
C ASP A 47 19.79 -39.16 -15.76
N LYS A 48 19.22 -38.34 -14.87
CA LYS A 48 18.81 -36.92 -14.97
C LYS A 48 17.94 -36.46 -16.15
N ARG A 49 16.63 -36.40 -15.85
CA ARG A 49 15.77 -35.31 -16.32
C ARG A 49 16.39 -33.95 -15.98
N LYS A 50 16.35 -33.03 -16.93
CA LYS A 50 16.10 -31.61 -16.64
C LYS A 50 14.84 -31.24 -17.40
N ASP A 51 13.76 -31.04 -16.64
CA ASP A 51 12.50 -30.55 -17.16
C ASP A 51 12.64 -29.11 -17.68
N ASN A 52 11.75 -28.73 -18.59
CA ASN A 52 11.62 -27.34 -19.05
C ASN A 52 11.09 -26.49 -17.90
N ASP A 53 11.94 -25.67 -17.28
CA ASP A 53 11.49 -24.42 -16.65
C ASP A 53 11.74 -23.29 -17.66
N GLU A 54 10.72 -23.02 -18.48
CA GLU A 54 10.62 -21.75 -19.17
C GLU A 54 10.58 -20.65 -18.11
N GLN A 55 11.67 -19.88 -17.98
CA GLN A 55 11.62 -18.61 -17.26
C GLN A 55 10.65 -17.70 -18.02
N ALA A 56 9.39 -17.69 -17.57
CA ALA A 56 8.47 -16.62 -17.88
C ALA A 56 9.08 -15.33 -17.32
N ASP A 57 9.70 -14.54 -18.19
CA ASP A 57 9.99 -13.14 -17.93
C ASP A 57 8.64 -12.47 -17.64
N GLU A 58 8.28 -12.33 -16.36
CA GLU A 58 7.24 -11.38 -15.98
C GLU A 58 7.68 -10.02 -16.54
N PRO A 59 6.87 -9.37 -17.40
CA PRO A 59 7.24 -8.08 -17.94
C PRO A 59 7.38 -7.14 -16.74
N LYS A 60 8.63 -6.73 -16.46
CA LYS A 60 8.95 -5.74 -15.43
C LYS A 60 8.05 -4.55 -15.68
N LYS A 61 7.02 -4.39 -14.85
CA LYS A 61 6.15 -3.22 -14.91
C LYS A 61 7.06 -2.02 -14.71
N ASP A 62 7.20 -1.21 -15.75
CA ASP A 62 7.85 0.09 -15.63
C ASP A 62 7.26 0.81 -14.41
N PRO A 63 8.09 1.48 -13.59
CA PRO A 63 7.59 2.23 -12.45
C PRO A 63 6.53 3.22 -12.95
N GLU A 64 5.28 3.01 -12.52
CA GLU A 64 4.12 3.76 -13.01
C GLU A 64 4.38 5.24 -12.79
N LYS A 65 4.57 6.00 -13.89
CA LYS A 65 4.92 7.42 -13.81
C LYS A 65 3.78 8.16 -13.07
N PRO A 66 4.11 9.10 -12.16
CA PRO A 66 3.09 9.89 -11.47
C PRO A 66 2.10 10.52 -12.43
N LYS A 67 0.81 10.39 -12.09
CA LYS A 67 -0.30 10.94 -12.90
C LYS A 67 -0.43 12.45 -12.73
N ARG A 68 0.09 12.99 -11.64
CA ARG A 68 0.00 14.40 -11.27
C ARG A 68 1.37 14.96 -10.89
N THR A 69 1.49 16.28 -11.01
CA THR A 69 2.62 17.06 -10.47
C THR A 69 2.68 16.96 -8.94
N LYS A 70 3.84 17.31 -8.36
CA LYS A 70 4.03 17.32 -6.91
C LYS A 70 3.06 18.30 -6.25
N GLU A 71 2.88 19.46 -6.86
CA GLU A 71 2.01 20.58 -6.45
C GLU A 71 0.54 20.15 -6.41
N GLN A 72 0.07 19.46 -7.46
CA GLN A 72 -1.28 18.90 -7.51
C GLN A 72 -1.49 17.86 -6.41
N ASN A 73 -0.53 16.96 -6.19
CA ASN A 73 -0.63 15.97 -5.12
C ASN A 73 -0.60 16.61 -3.72
N PHE A 74 0.21 17.65 -3.50
CA PHE A 74 0.25 18.41 -2.25
C PHE A 74 -1.12 19.04 -1.92
N GLU A 75 -1.75 19.72 -2.88
CA GLU A 75 -3.06 20.34 -2.68
C GLU A 75 -4.20 19.31 -2.55
N LEU A 76 -4.14 18.20 -3.29
CA LEU A 76 -5.12 17.11 -3.16
C LEU A 76 -5.00 16.38 -1.81
N ILE A 77 -3.79 16.11 -1.32
CA ILE A 77 -3.58 15.57 0.03
C ILE A 77 -4.12 16.52 1.09
N LYS A 78 -3.87 17.83 0.96
CA LYS A 78 -4.41 18.83 1.91
C LYS A 78 -5.93 18.86 1.89
N LYS A 79 -6.55 18.81 0.70
CA LYS A 79 -8.01 18.78 0.53
C LYS A 79 -8.65 17.52 1.09
N TYR A 80 -8.21 16.34 0.62
CA TYR A 80 -8.79 15.05 0.99
C TYR A 80 -8.45 14.65 2.42
N GLY A 81 -7.20 14.86 2.84
CA GLY A 81 -6.77 14.55 4.20
C GLY A 81 -7.40 15.46 5.24
N ALA A 82 -7.78 16.70 4.92
CA ALA A 82 -8.59 17.53 5.82
C ALA A 82 -10.02 16.99 6.00
N GLU A 83 -10.71 16.61 4.90
CA GLU A 83 -12.04 15.97 4.96
C GLU A 83 -11.97 14.68 5.80
N VAL A 84 -11.00 13.81 5.48
CA VAL A 84 -10.83 12.51 6.13
C VAL A 84 -10.39 12.65 7.58
N PHE A 85 -9.46 13.55 7.91
CA PHE A 85 -9.01 13.77 9.29
C PHE A 85 -10.15 14.22 10.21
N SER A 86 -10.98 15.17 9.74
CA SER A 86 -12.16 15.64 10.47
C SER A 86 -13.16 14.51 10.74
N LEU A 87 -13.42 13.67 9.74
CA LEU A 87 -14.31 12.52 9.89
C LEU A 87 -13.72 11.44 10.82
N LEU A 88 -12.43 11.12 10.70
CA LEU A 88 -11.73 10.19 11.58
C LEU A 88 -11.73 10.67 13.05
N GLU A 89 -11.57 11.97 13.29
CA GLU A 89 -11.69 12.55 14.63
C GLU A 89 -13.12 12.40 15.19
N SER A 90 -14.15 12.61 14.37
CA SER A 90 -15.56 12.40 14.76
C SER A 90 -15.89 10.93 15.09
N LEU A 91 -15.22 9.99 14.43
CA LEU A 91 -15.40 8.54 14.60
C LEU A 91 -14.52 7.92 15.70
N LYS A 92 -13.68 8.72 16.35
CA LYS A 92 -12.61 8.25 17.24
C LYS A 92 -13.01 7.15 18.24
N ASP A 93 -14.21 7.23 18.82
CA ASP A 93 -14.66 6.28 19.84
C ASP A 93 -15.27 4.99 19.24
N LYS A 94 -15.65 4.99 17.95
CA LYS A 94 -16.10 3.82 17.17
C LYS A 94 -15.01 3.23 16.25
N PHE A 95 -13.92 3.97 16.01
CA PHE A 95 -12.94 3.65 14.96
C PHE A 95 -12.36 2.23 15.08
N GLU A 96 -12.03 1.77 16.28
CA GLU A 96 -11.46 0.44 16.50
C GLU A 96 -12.47 -0.70 16.19
N GLU A 97 -13.77 -0.47 16.43
CA GLU A 97 -14.83 -1.42 16.04
C GLU A 97 -14.99 -1.47 14.52
N LEU A 98 -15.01 -0.30 13.87
CA LEU A 98 -15.11 -0.21 12.42
C LEU A 98 -13.88 -0.81 11.72
N TYR A 99 -12.68 -0.65 12.28
CA TYR A 99 -11.42 -1.17 11.73
C TYR A 99 -11.28 -2.70 11.86
N LYS A 100 -11.89 -3.31 12.88
CA LYS A 100 -11.90 -4.77 13.06
C LYS A 100 -12.76 -5.51 12.03
N LYS A 101 -13.64 -4.81 11.31
CA LYS A 101 -14.47 -5.37 10.24
C LYS A 101 -13.60 -5.55 8.98
N PRO A 102 -13.34 -6.78 8.49
CA PRO A 102 -12.42 -7.02 7.38
C PRO A 102 -12.73 -6.17 6.14
N GLU A 103 -14.01 -6.02 5.81
CA GLU A 103 -14.52 -5.25 4.68
C GLU A 103 -14.21 -3.74 4.74
N ASN A 104 -13.92 -3.20 5.93
CA ASN A 104 -13.57 -1.80 6.13
C ASN A 104 -12.07 -1.58 6.29
N SER A 105 -11.30 -2.62 6.65
CA SER A 105 -9.93 -2.49 7.15
C SER A 105 -8.98 -1.78 6.18
N GLU A 106 -8.99 -2.15 4.90
CA GLU A 106 -8.16 -1.52 3.86
C GLU A 106 -8.59 -0.09 3.54
N LEU A 107 -9.90 0.17 3.52
CA LEU A 107 -10.48 1.50 3.26
C LEU A 107 -10.17 2.48 4.41
N LEU A 108 -10.28 2.00 5.66
CA LEU A 108 -9.92 2.78 6.85
C LEU A 108 -8.41 2.96 6.99
N LYS A 109 -7.60 2.00 6.55
CA LYS A 109 -6.14 2.19 6.44
C LYS A 109 -5.81 3.30 5.43
N LEU A 110 -6.39 3.25 4.22
CA LEU A 110 -6.18 4.28 3.19
C LEU A 110 -6.66 5.67 3.64
N ALA A 111 -7.79 5.75 4.35
CA ALA A 111 -8.24 6.96 5.01
C ALA A 111 -7.22 7.46 6.05
N THR A 112 -6.73 6.56 6.90
CA THR A 112 -5.74 6.85 7.95
C THR A 112 -4.43 7.37 7.33
N ASP A 113 -3.91 6.71 6.29
CA ASP A 113 -2.70 7.12 5.56
C ASP A 113 -2.89 8.52 4.92
N THR A 114 -4.06 8.78 4.32
CA THR A 114 -4.39 10.10 3.74
C THR A 114 -4.46 11.21 4.81
N GLY A 115 -5.07 10.92 5.96
CA GLY A 115 -5.12 11.84 7.10
C GLY A 115 -3.75 12.11 7.73
N GLN A 116 -2.90 11.08 7.83
CA GLN A 116 -1.50 11.22 8.30
C GLN A 116 -0.66 12.09 7.37
N LEU A 117 -0.81 11.94 6.05
CA LEU A 117 -0.14 12.81 5.08
C LEU A 117 -0.59 14.26 5.27
N TYR A 118 -1.90 14.53 5.41
CA TYR A 118 -2.38 15.88 5.73
C TYR A 118 -1.80 16.41 7.04
N GLN A 119 -1.73 15.62 8.12
CA GLN A 119 -1.11 16.08 9.37
C GLN A 119 0.36 16.50 9.20
N LYS A 120 1.14 15.79 8.36
CA LYS A 120 2.53 16.15 8.04
C LYS A 120 2.65 17.42 7.20
N LEU A 121 1.60 17.77 6.44
CA LEU A 121 1.53 19.00 5.63
C LEU A 121 0.77 20.15 6.32
N ASN A 122 0.15 19.90 7.47
CA ASN A 122 -0.67 20.88 8.16
C ASN A 122 0.21 22.04 8.67
N GLY A 123 -0.26 23.27 8.46
CA GLY A 123 0.54 24.48 8.67
C GLY A 123 1.54 24.81 7.55
N ILE A 124 1.74 23.94 6.56
CA ILE A 124 2.58 24.23 5.39
C ILE A 124 1.72 24.77 4.24
N THR A 125 2.01 26.01 3.82
CA THR A 125 1.23 26.70 2.79
C THR A 125 1.64 26.33 1.37
N LYS A 126 2.93 26.09 1.11
CA LYS A 126 3.49 25.85 -0.23
C LYS A 126 4.39 24.63 -0.24
N ILE A 127 4.47 23.96 -1.38
CA ILE A 127 5.32 22.77 -1.53
C ILE A 127 6.82 23.10 -1.42
N ASP A 128 7.28 24.25 -1.92
CA ASP A 128 8.67 24.71 -1.77
C ASP A 128 9.11 24.74 -0.30
N ASP A 129 8.21 25.13 0.59
CA ASP A 129 8.49 25.24 2.03
C ASP A 129 8.51 23.85 2.69
N PHE A 130 7.70 22.91 2.18
CA PHE A 130 7.83 21.49 2.51
C PHE A 130 9.18 20.92 2.06
N GLU A 131 9.58 21.13 0.79
CA GLU A 131 10.84 20.61 0.25
C GLU A 131 12.07 21.17 0.98
N LYS A 132 12.08 22.48 1.30
CA LYS A 132 13.14 23.11 2.12
C LYS A 132 13.24 22.45 3.49
N ASN A 133 12.12 22.29 4.19
CA ASN A 133 12.07 21.65 5.51
C ASN A 133 12.51 20.17 5.43
N LEU A 134 12.09 19.45 4.39
CA LEU A 134 12.46 18.07 4.15
C LEU A 134 13.98 17.94 3.96
N ASN A 135 14.58 18.80 3.13
CA ASN A 135 16.02 18.83 2.84
C ASN A 135 16.87 19.12 4.09
N LEU A 136 16.45 20.11 4.90
CA LEU A 136 17.12 20.47 6.16
C LEU A 136 17.13 19.31 7.18
N ASN A 137 16.07 18.50 7.21
CA ASN A 137 15.99 17.31 8.06
C ASN A 137 16.77 16.13 7.45
N MET A 138 16.72 15.96 6.13
CA MET A 138 17.40 14.90 5.39
C MET A 138 18.92 14.92 5.57
N LYS A 139 19.53 16.12 5.53
CA LYS A 139 20.97 16.34 5.73
C LYS A 139 21.53 15.85 7.07
N LYS A 140 20.68 15.40 8.00
CA LYS A 140 21.05 14.88 9.33
C LYS A 140 20.90 13.36 9.48
N ALA A 141 20.29 12.65 8.51
CA ALA A 141 19.67 11.35 8.80
C ALA A 141 19.78 10.24 7.72
N SER A 142 20.30 10.51 6.52
CA SER A 142 20.19 9.57 5.38
C SER A 142 21.49 9.32 4.62
N SER A 143 21.62 8.10 4.09
CA SER A 143 22.62 7.70 3.09
C SER A 143 22.13 7.84 1.63
N LYS A 144 20.81 7.90 1.39
CA LYS A 144 20.22 8.22 0.06
C LYS A 144 20.38 9.72 -0.24
N SER A 145 20.45 10.06 -1.53
CA SER A 145 20.39 11.46 -1.96
C SER A 145 19.01 12.06 -1.66
N PHE A 146 18.96 13.39 -1.52
CA PHE A 146 17.69 14.10 -1.32
C PHE A 146 16.72 13.85 -2.48
N ASP A 147 17.20 13.89 -3.72
CA ASP A 147 16.37 13.76 -4.92
C ASP A 147 15.77 12.37 -5.07
N GLU A 148 16.52 11.31 -4.73
CA GLU A 148 16.02 9.93 -4.78
C GLU A 148 14.84 9.74 -3.80
N PHE A 149 15.04 10.17 -2.55
CA PHE A 149 14.01 10.09 -1.51
C PHE A 149 12.81 11.01 -1.78
N ALA A 150 13.05 12.23 -2.27
CA ALA A 150 11.98 13.14 -2.65
C ALA A 150 11.10 12.52 -3.75
N ASN A 151 11.72 11.94 -4.79
CA ASN A 151 10.99 11.22 -5.82
C ASN A 151 10.22 10.00 -5.28
N GLU A 152 10.82 9.21 -4.38
CA GLU A 152 10.14 8.09 -3.71
C GLU A 152 8.90 8.57 -2.93
N LEU A 153 9.03 9.67 -2.18
CA LEU A 153 7.93 10.29 -1.44
C LEU A 153 6.81 10.80 -2.35
N PHE A 154 7.14 11.52 -3.43
CA PHE A 154 6.13 12.07 -4.34
C PHE A 154 5.43 10.98 -5.16
N ASN A 155 6.12 9.88 -5.48
CA ASN A 155 5.50 8.69 -6.07
C ASN A 155 4.51 8.04 -5.10
N GLN A 156 4.84 7.97 -3.80
CA GLN A 156 3.90 7.51 -2.76
C GLN A 156 2.69 8.42 -2.65
N TRP A 157 2.87 9.75 -2.72
CA TRP A 157 1.76 10.71 -2.70
C TRP A 157 0.81 10.52 -3.88
N ASP A 158 1.33 10.41 -5.11
CA ASP A 158 0.48 10.18 -6.29
C ASP A 158 -0.29 8.86 -6.19
N LYS A 159 0.34 7.81 -5.66
CA LYS A 159 -0.31 6.52 -5.40
C LYS A 159 -1.43 6.64 -4.36
N THR A 160 -1.19 7.30 -3.22
CA THR A 160 -2.20 7.49 -2.18
C THR A 160 -3.38 8.33 -2.67
N VAL A 161 -3.12 9.44 -3.38
CA VAL A 161 -4.18 10.27 -4.00
C VAL A 161 -4.97 9.46 -5.02
N THR A 162 -4.28 8.71 -5.89
CA THR A 162 -4.92 7.88 -6.92
C THR A 162 -5.80 6.78 -6.33
N GLU A 163 -5.36 6.09 -5.27
CA GLU A 163 -6.17 5.04 -4.65
C GLU A 163 -7.32 5.63 -3.82
N TYR A 164 -7.08 6.74 -3.12
CA TYR A 164 -8.13 7.47 -2.41
C TYR A 164 -9.24 7.92 -3.36
N GLU A 165 -8.91 8.48 -4.53
CA GLU A 165 -9.91 8.92 -5.51
C GLU A 165 -10.77 7.75 -6.05
N LYS A 166 -10.19 6.57 -6.27
CA LYS A 166 -10.96 5.36 -6.67
C LYS A 166 -11.91 4.90 -5.57
N GLN A 167 -11.49 4.96 -4.32
CA GLN A 167 -12.22 4.42 -3.17
C GLN A 167 -13.04 5.46 -2.42
N LYS A 168 -13.07 6.72 -2.89
CA LYS A 168 -13.56 7.87 -2.13
C LYS A 168 -14.95 7.65 -1.54
N ASP A 169 -15.91 7.22 -2.36
CA ASP A 169 -17.30 7.06 -1.92
C ASP A 169 -17.45 5.90 -0.93
N ASN A 170 -16.68 4.81 -1.10
CA ASN A 170 -16.63 3.69 -0.15
C ASN A 170 -16.07 4.13 1.20
N ILE A 171 -14.96 4.89 1.18
CA ILE A 171 -14.34 5.48 2.38
C ILE A 171 -15.34 6.41 3.08
N LEU A 172 -15.94 7.37 2.35
CA LEU A 172 -16.87 8.34 2.93
C LEU A 172 -18.15 7.70 3.45
N LYS A 173 -18.60 6.58 2.87
CA LYS A 173 -19.73 5.78 3.38
C LYS A 173 -19.44 5.12 4.72
N ILE A 174 -18.19 4.74 5.00
CA ILE A 174 -17.76 4.24 6.31
C ILE A 174 -17.55 5.41 7.29
N LEU A 175 -16.92 6.48 6.81
CA LEU A 175 -16.49 7.62 7.63
C LEU A 175 -17.64 8.52 8.13
N LYS A 176 -18.88 8.34 7.64
CA LYS A 176 -20.05 9.18 7.97
C LYS A 176 -21.14 8.43 8.78
N GLN A 177 -20.76 7.42 9.59
CA GLN A 177 -21.65 6.54 10.38
C GLN A 177 -21.71 6.84 11.89
#